data_AF-A0A7W8JRW1-F1
#
_entry.id   AF-A0A7W8JRW1-F1
#
_cell.length_a   1.000
_cell.length_b   1.000
_cell.length_c   1.000
_cell.angle_alpha   90.00
_cell.angle_beta   90.00
_cell.angle_gamma   90.00
#
_symmetry.space_group_name_H-M   'P 1'
#
loop_
_entity.id
_entity.type
_entity.pdbx_description
1 polymer ?
#
loop_
_entity_poly.entity_id
_entity_poly.type
_entity_poly.pdbx_seq_one_letter_code
_entity_poly.pdbx_strand_id
1 'polypeptide(L)'
;MYTPTPILLGATTEDGLTLSVTADEGGLSGYVLTGQSGPAVSIEKSPNAGAAWTAVVFPYTVPAGSLLRLTRLDPSVELTTIRALAPVIDSPAPGGGSATLYAVTADAEGFQTISNTNATTDAEGFQTLPDATATPDPDGFESVERTA
;
A
#
# COMPACT_ATOMS: atom_id res chain seq x y z
N MET A 1 -15.77 -3.76 9.58
CA MET A 1 -15.82 -5.18 9.12
C MET A 1 -14.41 -5.76 9.22
N TYR A 2 -14.21 -7.09 9.27
CA TYR A 2 -12.87 -7.71 9.33
C TYR A 2 -12.68 -8.72 8.20
N THR A 3 -11.45 -8.86 7.70
CA THR A 3 -11.07 -9.92 6.75
C THR A 3 -10.02 -10.85 7.35
N PRO A 4 -10.08 -12.17 7.11
CA PRO A 4 -9.00 -13.08 7.49
C PRO A 4 -7.71 -12.75 6.73
N THR A 5 -6.62 -12.49 7.45
CA THR A 5 -5.32 -12.12 6.88
C THR A 5 -4.21 -12.82 7.67
N PRO A 6 -3.90 -14.09 7.35
CA PRO A 6 -2.90 -14.84 8.11
C PRO A 6 -1.50 -14.27 7.91
N ILE A 7 -0.68 -14.31 8.97
CA ILE A 7 0.76 -14.01 8.90
C ILE A 7 1.50 -15.34 8.92
N LEU A 8 2.36 -15.57 7.91
CA LEU A 8 3.16 -16.78 7.78
C LEU A 8 4.56 -16.53 8.33
N LEU A 9 5.05 -17.43 9.19
CA LEU A 9 6.36 -17.31 9.82
C LEU A 9 7.17 -18.60 9.68
N GLY A 10 8.37 -18.48 9.12
CA GLY A 10 9.39 -19.52 9.11
C GLY A 10 10.29 -19.47 10.36
N ALA A 11 11.46 -20.11 10.30
CA ALA A 11 12.46 -19.97 11.35
C ALA A 11 12.94 -18.51 11.48
N THR A 12 13.24 -18.08 12.70
CA THR A 12 13.81 -16.76 12.99
C THR A 12 15.20 -16.90 13.60
N THR A 13 15.93 -15.80 13.72
CA THR A 13 17.11 -15.72 14.59
C THR A 13 16.71 -15.87 16.07
N GLU A 14 17.71 -16.00 16.95
CA GLU A 14 17.50 -16.07 18.40
C GLU A 14 16.79 -14.82 18.95
N ASP A 15 17.10 -13.66 18.38
CA ASP A 15 16.46 -12.37 18.72
C ASP A 15 15.01 -12.24 18.22
N GLY A 16 14.55 -13.17 17.39
CA GLY A 16 13.24 -13.13 16.74
C GLY A 16 13.10 -12.06 15.65
N LEU A 17 11.91 -12.02 15.04
CA LEU A 17 11.50 -10.98 14.11
C LEU A 17 10.72 -9.90 14.87
N THR A 18 11.28 -8.70 14.96
CA THR A 18 10.60 -7.54 15.55
C THR A 18 9.90 -6.71 14.47
N LEU A 19 8.61 -6.48 14.66
CA LEU A 19 7.73 -5.72 13.77
C LEU A 19 7.26 -4.45 14.47
N SER A 20 7.48 -3.30 13.83
CA SER A 20 6.88 -2.04 14.24
C SER A 20 5.42 -1.99 13.81
N VAL A 21 4.51 -1.66 14.73
CA VAL A 21 3.09 -1.56 14.43
C VAL A 21 2.75 -0.11 14.08
N THR A 22 2.53 0.15 12.80
CA THR A 22 2.10 1.47 12.31
C THR A 22 0.60 1.51 12.04
N ALA A 23 0.03 2.72 12.05
CA ALA A 23 -1.35 2.98 11.66
C ALA A 23 -1.51 3.28 10.16
N ASP A 24 -0.39 3.37 9.43
CA ASP A 24 -0.38 3.63 7.99
C ASP A 24 -0.98 2.45 7.21
N GLU A 25 -1.33 2.71 5.94
CA GLU A 25 -1.83 1.67 5.04
C GLU A 25 -0.84 0.52 4.92
N GLY A 26 -1.34 -0.72 5.04
CA GLY A 26 -0.50 -1.92 5.11
C GLY A 26 0.12 -2.21 6.48
N GLY A 27 -0.04 -1.32 7.46
CA GLY A 27 0.38 -1.53 8.85
C GLY A 27 -0.47 -2.58 9.60
N LEU A 28 0.05 -3.04 10.74
CA LEU A 28 -0.62 -4.06 11.58
C LEU A 28 -1.55 -3.46 12.65
N SER A 29 -1.67 -2.13 12.74
CA SER A 29 -2.57 -1.50 13.71
C SER A 29 -4.01 -1.96 13.51
N GLY A 30 -4.67 -2.32 14.61
CA GLY A 30 -6.06 -2.77 14.60
C GLY A 30 -6.27 -4.22 14.17
N TYR A 31 -5.22 -4.94 13.75
CA TYR A 31 -5.32 -6.38 13.53
C TYR A 31 -5.71 -7.08 14.83
N VAL A 32 -6.55 -8.12 14.71
CA VAL A 32 -6.90 -8.99 15.83
C VAL A 32 -6.21 -10.33 15.63
N LEU A 33 -5.19 -10.61 16.45
CA LEU A 33 -4.56 -11.92 16.50
C LEU A 33 -5.47 -12.88 17.27
N THR A 34 -5.76 -14.05 16.71
CA THR A 34 -6.74 -15.01 17.24
C THR A 34 -6.14 -16.36 17.61
N GLY A 35 -4.86 -16.56 17.31
CA GLY A 35 -4.10 -17.75 17.68
C GLY A 35 -3.09 -18.14 16.62
N GLN A 36 -2.57 -19.35 16.73
CA GLN A 36 -1.59 -19.90 15.78
C GLN A 36 -1.86 -21.36 15.43
N SER A 37 -1.28 -21.83 14.34
CA SER A 37 -1.33 -23.21 13.86
C SER A 37 0.03 -23.61 13.27
N GLY A 38 0.47 -24.84 13.50
CA GLY A 38 1.80 -25.32 13.13
C GLY A 38 2.78 -25.32 14.31
N PRO A 39 4.10 -25.36 14.04
CA PRO A 39 5.14 -25.31 15.06
C PRO A 39 5.00 -24.09 15.96
N ALA A 40 5.40 -24.22 17.23
CA ALA A 40 5.20 -23.19 18.23
C ALA A 40 6.03 -21.93 17.93
N VAL A 41 5.37 -20.77 17.99
CA VAL A 41 6.01 -19.44 17.96
C VAL A 41 5.72 -18.73 19.27
N SER A 42 6.75 -18.10 19.83
CA SER A 42 6.59 -17.11 20.89
C SER A 42 6.16 -15.78 20.27
N ILE A 43 5.04 -15.24 20.73
CA ILE A 43 4.48 -13.97 20.26
C ILE A 43 4.43 -13.04 21.45
N GLU A 44 5.26 -12.01 21.42
CA GLU A 44 5.39 -11.04 22.48
C GLU A 44 5.05 -9.64 21.97
N LYS A 45 4.56 -8.80 22.87
CA LYS A 45 4.21 -7.40 22.62
C LYS A 45 4.99 -6.48 23.54
N SER A 46 5.33 -5.30 23.02
CA SER A 46 5.88 -4.20 23.80
C SER A 46 5.13 -2.91 23.49
N PRO A 47 4.41 -2.31 24.45
CA PRO A 47 3.79 -0.99 24.25
C PRO A 47 4.81 0.16 24.33
N ASN A 48 6.03 -0.11 24.81
CA ASN A 48 7.01 0.91 25.20
C ASN A 48 8.31 0.77 24.39
N ALA A 49 8.20 0.67 23.07
CA ALA A 49 9.35 0.59 22.15
C ALA A 49 10.42 -0.46 22.53
N GLY A 50 9.99 -1.61 23.08
CA GLY A 50 10.88 -2.72 23.42
C GLY A 50 11.44 -2.70 24.85
N ALA A 51 11.08 -1.71 25.68
CA ALA A 51 11.56 -1.63 27.07
C ALA A 51 11.05 -2.79 27.96
N ALA A 52 9.90 -3.37 27.63
CA ALA A 52 9.35 -4.53 28.31
C ALA A 52 8.58 -5.41 27.31
N TRP A 53 8.77 -6.72 27.42
CA TRP A 53 8.11 -7.72 26.57
C TRP A 53 7.17 -8.58 27.40
N THR A 54 5.98 -8.81 26.87
CA THR A 54 4.97 -9.68 27.50
C THR A 54 4.38 -10.59 26.46
N ALA A 55 4.10 -11.84 26.84
CA ALA A 55 3.44 -12.78 25.94
C ALA A 55 2.05 -12.28 25.53
N VAL A 56 1.69 -12.50 24.26
CA VAL A 56 0.36 -12.24 23.76
C VAL A 56 -0.60 -13.32 24.27
N VAL A 57 -1.72 -12.88 24.83
CA VAL A 57 -2.88 -13.72 25.16
C VAL A 57 -3.94 -13.45 24.10
N PHE A 58 -4.43 -14.50 23.44
CA PHE A 58 -5.43 -14.38 22.39
C PHE A 58 -6.87 -14.31 22.95
N PRO A 59 -7.80 -13.58 22.29
CA PRO A 59 -7.54 -12.70 21.17
C PRO A 59 -6.82 -11.41 21.61
N TYR A 60 -6.01 -10.84 20.72
CA TYR A 60 -5.26 -9.61 20.98
C TYR A 60 -5.39 -8.62 19.83
N THR A 61 -5.95 -7.45 20.12
CA THR A 61 -5.95 -6.31 19.19
C THR A 61 -4.63 -5.57 19.27
N VAL A 62 -3.95 -5.43 18.14
CA VAL A 62 -2.63 -4.81 18.07
C VAL A 62 -2.76 -3.28 18.02
N PRO A 63 -2.23 -2.53 19.01
CA PRO A 63 -2.29 -1.07 19.01
C PRO A 63 -1.15 -0.45 18.19
N ALA A 64 -1.42 0.67 17.51
CA ALA A 64 -0.40 1.47 16.85
C ALA A 64 0.68 1.93 17.84
N GLY A 65 1.92 2.06 17.36
CA GLY A 65 3.08 2.48 18.14
C GLY A 65 3.68 1.39 19.03
N SER A 66 3.09 0.19 19.06
CA SER A 66 3.67 -0.97 19.74
C SER A 66 4.69 -1.71 18.87
N LEU A 67 5.46 -2.60 19.50
CA LEU A 67 6.26 -3.61 18.81
C LEU A 67 5.66 -5.01 19.03
N LEU A 68 5.72 -5.84 18.00
CA LEU A 68 5.50 -7.28 18.09
C LEU A 68 6.83 -7.99 17.86
N ARG A 69 7.15 -8.98 18.70
CA ARG A 69 8.28 -9.88 18.48
C ARG A 69 7.77 -11.28 18.28
N LEU A 70 8.18 -11.89 17.16
CA LEU A 70 7.83 -13.24 16.77
C LEU A 70 9.11 -14.08 16.79
N THR A 71 9.19 -15.04 17.70
CA THR A 71 10.39 -15.88 17.83
C THR A 71 10.05 -17.33 17.56
N ARG A 72 10.74 -17.91 16.57
CA ARG A 72 10.68 -19.33 16.23
C ARG A 72 12.08 -19.90 16.08
N LEU A 73 12.49 -20.69 17.07
CA LEU A 73 13.79 -21.37 17.08
C LEU A 73 13.73 -22.79 16.51
N ASP A 74 12.53 -23.29 16.23
CA ASP A 74 12.34 -24.58 15.57
C ASP A 74 12.94 -24.52 14.14
N PRO A 75 13.90 -25.41 13.80
CA PRO A 75 14.61 -25.37 12.53
C PRO A 75 13.84 -26.06 11.37
N SER A 76 12.60 -26.48 11.58
CA SER A 76 11.79 -27.10 10.54
C SER A 76 11.47 -26.12 9.41
N VAL A 77 11.35 -26.67 8.20
CA VAL A 77 10.90 -25.95 7.00
C VAL A 77 9.39 -25.68 6.99
N GLU A 78 8.62 -26.28 7.91
CA GLU A 78 7.19 -26.00 8.06
C GLU A 78 6.96 -24.54 8.42
N LEU A 79 5.81 -23.96 8.05
CA LEU A 79 5.45 -22.58 8.42
C LEU A 79 4.48 -22.59 9.60
N THR A 80 4.63 -21.61 10.49
CA THR A 80 3.59 -21.29 11.48
C THR A 80 2.66 -20.26 10.88
N THR A 81 1.36 -20.52 10.98
CA THR A 81 0.33 -19.56 10.61
C THR A 81 -0.16 -18.86 11.87
N ILE A 82 0.08 -17.55 11.97
CA ILE A 82 -0.58 -16.70 12.96
C ILE A 82 -1.91 -16.28 12.35
N ARG A 83 -3.01 -16.71 12.97
CA ARG A 83 -4.37 -16.37 12.53
C ARG A 83 -4.66 -14.93 12.95
N ALA A 84 -4.82 -14.04 11.98
CA ALA A 84 -5.18 -12.66 12.23
C ALA A 84 -6.39 -12.21 11.40
N LEU A 85 -7.10 -11.24 11.93
CA LEU A 85 -8.19 -10.54 11.26
C LEU A 85 -7.74 -9.09 11.02
N ALA A 86 -7.60 -8.68 9.77
CA ALA A 86 -7.33 -7.29 9.42
C ALA A 86 -8.64 -6.49 9.44
N PRO A 87 -8.65 -5.27 10.01
CA PRO A 87 -9.79 -4.39 9.82
C PRO A 87 -9.98 -4.11 8.33
N VAL A 88 -11.22 -4.20 7.85
CA VAL A 88 -11.59 -3.61 6.57
C VAL A 88 -11.51 -2.11 6.77
N ILE A 89 -10.42 -1.53 6.29
CA ILE A 89 -10.36 -0.10 6.07
C ILE A 89 -11.16 0.10 4.80
N ASP A 90 -12.22 0.91 4.86
CA ASP A 90 -12.79 1.51 3.66
C ASP A 90 -11.73 2.47 3.13
N SER A 91 -10.66 1.93 2.52
CA SER A 91 -9.84 2.72 1.64
C SER A 91 -10.82 3.27 0.61
N PRO A 92 -10.79 4.59 0.31
CA PRO A 92 -11.49 5.07 -0.86
C PRO A 92 -11.10 4.15 -2.01
N ALA A 93 -12.11 3.58 -2.69
CA ALA A 93 -11.94 2.59 -3.75
C ALA A 93 -10.66 2.90 -4.51
N PRO A 94 -9.69 1.95 -4.57
CA PRO A 94 -8.27 2.20 -4.81
C PRO A 94 -8.20 3.33 -5.79
N GLY A 95 -7.91 4.54 -5.26
CA GLY A 95 -8.23 5.80 -5.93
C GLY A 95 -7.75 5.63 -7.33
N GLY A 96 -8.70 5.36 -8.25
CA GLY A 96 -8.40 4.75 -9.54
C GLY A 96 -7.38 5.67 -10.09
N GLY A 97 -6.12 5.19 -10.14
CA GLY A 97 -4.98 6.08 -10.21
C GLY A 97 -5.39 7.08 -11.26
N SER A 98 -5.55 8.34 -10.86
CA SER A 98 -5.56 9.36 -11.87
C SER A 98 -4.11 9.28 -12.32
N ALA A 99 -3.81 8.34 -13.23
CA ALA A 99 -3.16 8.71 -14.46
C ALA A 99 -3.74 10.07 -14.69
N THR A 100 -2.94 11.11 -14.51
CA THR A 100 -3.30 12.43 -14.95
C THR A 100 -3.56 12.24 -16.44
N LEU A 101 -4.78 11.83 -16.75
CA LEU A 101 -5.31 11.63 -18.06
C LEU A 101 -5.27 13.04 -18.60
N TYR A 102 -4.68 13.19 -19.77
CA TYR A 102 -4.97 14.35 -20.57
C TYR A 102 -6.49 14.49 -20.62
N ALA A 103 -7.02 15.51 -19.95
CA ALA A 103 -8.42 15.84 -20.06
C ALA A 103 -8.57 16.63 -21.35
N VAL A 104 -9.18 16.00 -22.35
CA VAL A 104 -9.47 16.62 -23.63
C VAL A 104 -10.89 17.17 -23.56
N THR A 105 -11.04 18.49 -23.69
CA THR A 105 -12.33 19.15 -23.83
C THR A 105 -12.42 19.79 -25.20
N ALA A 106 -13.54 19.62 -25.91
CA ALA A 106 -13.83 20.37 -27.11
C ALA A 106 -14.78 21.53 -26.80
N ASP A 107 -14.54 22.71 -27.35
CA ASP A 107 -15.51 23.79 -27.33
C ASP A 107 -16.63 23.58 -28.36
N ALA A 108 -17.60 24.50 -28.41
CA ALA A 108 -18.74 24.41 -29.31
C ALA A 108 -18.34 24.56 -30.79
N GLU A 109 -17.15 25.12 -31.03
CA GLU A 109 -16.54 25.39 -32.33
C GLU A 109 -15.63 24.24 -32.80
N GLY A 110 -15.36 23.26 -31.93
CA GLY A 110 -14.59 22.05 -32.24
C GLY A 110 -13.10 22.12 -31.91
N PHE A 111 -12.63 23.18 -31.24
CA PHE A 111 -11.24 23.26 -30.77
C PHE A 111 -11.04 22.39 -29.53
N GLN A 112 -9.98 21.57 -29.56
CA GLN A 112 -9.63 20.69 -28.46
C GLN A 112 -8.66 21.39 -27.51
N THR A 113 -8.93 21.32 -26.21
CA THR A 113 -8.02 21.71 -25.14
C THR A 113 -7.56 20.47 -24.41
N ILE A 114 -6.25 20.24 -24.38
CA ILE A 114 -5.63 19.14 -23.66
C ILE A 114 -5.08 19.67 -22.35
N SER A 115 -5.60 19.20 -21.21
CA SER A 115 -5.17 19.65 -19.89
C SER A 115 -4.54 18.53 -19.08
N ASN A 116 -3.39 18.82 -18.47
CA ASN A 116 -2.68 18.02 -17.47
C ASN A 116 -1.99 18.99 -16.50
N THR A 117 -1.63 18.55 -15.30
CA THR A 117 -0.96 19.32 -14.24
C THR A 117 0.31 20.04 -14.72
N ASN A 118 0.97 19.56 -15.78
CA ASN A 118 2.21 20.12 -16.33
C ASN A 118 2.04 20.86 -17.67
N ALA A 119 0.81 20.96 -18.19
CA ALA A 119 0.54 21.65 -19.44
C ALA A 119 0.66 23.16 -19.25
N THR A 120 1.34 23.85 -20.17
CA THR A 120 1.38 25.32 -20.20
C THR A 120 0.79 25.84 -21.51
N THR A 121 0.26 27.05 -21.48
CA THR A 121 -0.19 27.77 -22.68
C THR A 121 0.54 29.09 -22.74
N ASP A 122 1.12 29.43 -23.89
CA ASP A 122 1.76 30.72 -24.10
C ASP A 122 0.74 31.84 -24.40
N ALA A 123 1.23 33.07 -24.59
CA ALA A 123 0.39 34.24 -24.80
C ALA A 123 -0.32 34.21 -26.17
N GLU A 124 0.21 33.42 -27.10
CA GLU A 124 -0.27 33.22 -28.45
C GLU A 124 -1.27 32.05 -28.54
N GLY A 125 -1.44 31.27 -27.46
CA GLY A 125 -2.41 30.18 -27.36
C GLY A 125 -1.86 28.79 -27.69
N PHE A 126 -0.55 28.64 -27.89
CA PHE A 126 0.06 27.33 -28.10
C PHE A 126 0.22 26.57 -26.78
N GLN A 127 -0.13 25.29 -26.81
CA GLN A 127 -0.02 24.41 -25.65
C GLN A 127 1.29 23.63 -25.69
N THR A 128 2.02 23.63 -24.57
CA THR A 128 3.20 22.79 -24.36
C THR A 128 2.87 21.68 -23.38
N LEU A 129 3.11 20.44 -23.81
CA LEU A 129 2.93 19.22 -23.01
C LEU A 129 4.31 18.57 -22.85
N PRO A 130 5.02 18.80 -21.73
CA PRO A 130 6.43 18.37 -21.57
C PRO A 130 6.61 16.84 -21.57
N ASP A 131 5.54 16.10 -21.27
CA ASP A 131 5.54 14.64 -21.16
C ASP A 131 4.88 13.97 -22.39
N ALA A 132 4.78 14.67 -23.53
CA ALA A 132 4.12 14.16 -24.73
C ALA A 132 4.95 14.31 -26.01
N THR A 133 4.67 13.44 -26.97
CA THR A 133 5.15 13.49 -28.35
C THR A 133 3.95 13.74 -29.27
N ALA A 134 4.01 14.80 -30.07
CA ALA A 134 3.05 15.06 -31.13
C ALA A 134 3.54 14.44 -32.45
N THR A 135 2.69 13.65 -33.10
CA THR A 135 2.96 13.02 -34.40
C THR A 135 1.93 13.51 -35.41
N PRO A 136 2.34 14.28 -36.43
CA PRO A 136 1.44 14.67 -37.51
C PRO A 136 1.16 13.48 -38.43
N ASP A 137 -0.08 13.40 -38.92
CA ASP A 137 -0.49 12.45 -39.94
C ASP A 137 -0.43 13.07 -41.35
N PRO A 138 -0.54 12.25 -42.41
CA PRO A 138 -0.49 12.73 -43.79
C PRO A 138 -1.61 13.68 -44.20
N ASP A 139 -2.71 13.71 -43.45
CA ASP A 139 -3.88 14.55 -43.70
C ASP A 139 -3.81 15.88 -42.91
N GLY A 140 -2.76 16.07 -42.11
CA GLY A 140 -2.48 17.30 -41.37
C GLY A 140 -3.09 17.35 -39.96
N PHE A 141 -3.58 16.23 -39.43
CA PHE A 141 -3.98 16.11 -38.03
C PHE A 141 -2.80 15.72 -37.15
N GLU A 142 -2.81 16.13 -35.89
CA GLU A 142 -1.77 15.79 -34.92
C GLU A 142 -2.30 14.80 -33.88
N SER A 143 -1.59 13.70 -33.68
CA SER A 143 -1.83 12.76 -32.58
C SER A 143 -0.83 13.00 -31.46
N VAL A 144 -1.31 13.15 -30.23
CA VAL A 144 -0.47 13.40 -29.06
C VAL A 144 -0.41 12.14 -28.20
N GLU A 145 0.80 11.59 -28.03
CA GLU A 145 1.05 10.40 -27.22
C GLU A 145 1.97 10.72 -26.04
N ARG A 146 1.73 10.12 -24.87
CA ARG A 146 2.58 10.34 -23.69
C ARG A 146 3.92 9.62 -23.86
N THR A 147 5.02 10.31 -23.59
CA THR A 147 6.34 9.69 -23.51
C THR A 147 6.52 9.08 -22.11
N ALA A 148 6.89 7.80 -22.03
CA ALA A 148 7.08 7.08 -20.76
C ALA A 148 8.42 7.41 -20.08
#